data_AF-A0A9D7ZKZ0-F1
#
_entry.id   AF-A0A9D7ZKZ0-F1
#
_cell.length_a   1.000
_cell.length_b   1.000
_cell.length_c   1.000
_cell.angle_alpha   90.00
_cell.angle_beta   90.00
_cell.angle_gamma   90.00
#
_symmetry.space_group_name_H-M   'P 1'
#
loop_
_entity.id
_entity.type
_entity.pdbx_description
1 polymer ?
#
loop_
_entity_poly.entity_id
_entity_poly.type
_entity_poly.pdbx_seq_one_letter_code
_entity_poly.pdbx_strand_id
1 'polypeptide(L)'
;MDNLDEGLIKLVNHKDHPTNKAYKVFFFYKKHEAEHFKTLLLKENIHFEYADEPNKRGEIFLFGIRKTDNQKVLELNYQTIGEFRSRFIAQPWAQYVVIILSFLIVIFAVISFYKNK
;
A
#
# COMPACT_ATOMS: atom_id res chain seq x y z
N MET A 1 1.55 -16.73 19.84
CA MET A 1 2.25 -16.90 18.56
C MET A 1 2.85 -15.54 18.25
N ASP A 2 3.97 -15.23 18.91
CA ASP A 2 4.36 -13.85 19.22
C ASP A 2 5.50 -13.31 18.34
N ASN A 3 5.76 -13.96 17.20
CA ASN A 3 6.71 -13.45 16.21
C ASN A 3 5.95 -12.87 15.01
N LEU A 4 5.08 -11.90 15.30
CA LEU A 4 4.76 -10.85 14.35
C LEU A 4 5.97 -9.91 14.34
N ASP A 5 7.07 -10.33 13.70
CA ASP A 5 8.25 -9.50 13.55
C ASP A 5 7.83 -8.18 12.89
N GLU A 6 7.74 -7.15 13.73
CA GLU A 6 7.53 -5.75 13.42
C GLU A 6 8.85 -5.22 12.84
N GLY A 7 9.29 -5.80 11.72
CA GLY A 7 10.41 -5.32 10.94
C GLY A 7 10.16 -3.86 10.56
N LEU A 8 11.14 -3.02 10.88
CA LEU A 8 11.05 -1.56 10.99
C LEU A 8 10.42 -0.81 9.81
N ILE A 9 10.27 -1.43 8.63
CA ILE A 9 9.53 -0.87 7.50
C ILE A 9 8.93 -2.04 6.68
N LYS A 10 7.72 -2.52 7.03
CA LYS A 10 6.94 -3.34 6.07
C LYS A 10 6.32 -2.40 5.03
N LEU A 11 7.04 -2.18 3.93
CA LEU A 11 6.53 -1.48 2.74
C LEU A 11 5.29 -2.18 2.14
N VAL A 12 5.11 -3.47 2.43
CA VAL A 12 4.08 -4.32 1.83
C VAL A 12 3.23 -4.99 2.91
N ASN A 13 1.94 -5.09 2.64
CA ASN A 13 0.92 -5.61 3.54
C ASN A 13 0.60 -7.10 3.28
N HIS A 14 1.60 -7.88 2.86
CA HIS A 14 1.44 -9.30 2.60
C HIS A 14 2.70 -10.10 2.96
N LYS A 15 2.53 -11.39 3.25
CA LYS A 15 3.60 -12.33 3.60
C LYS A 15 3.25 -13.75 3.15
N ASP A 16 4.23 -14.62 3.03
CA ASP A 16 3.97 -16.05 2.86
C ASP A 16 3.24 -16.60 4.10
N HIS A 17 2.34 -17.55 3.88
CA HIS A 17 1.63 -18.18 4.98
C HIS A 17 2.61 -19.04 5.81
N PRO A 18 2.63 -18.92 7.16
CA PRO A 18 3.61 -19.59 8.00
C PRO A 18 3.52 -21.13 7.95
N THR A 19 2.29 -21.65 7.95
CA THR A 19 2.03 -23.10 7.95
C THR A 19 1.86 -23.71 6.55
N ASN A 20 1.17 -23.02 5.62
CA ASN A 20 0.81 -23.55 4.31
C ASN A 20 1.51 -22.80 3.16
N LYS A 21 2.57 -23.38 2.60
CA LYS A 21 3.36 -22.76 1.52
C LYS A 21 2.58 -22.44 0.24
N ALA A 22 1.42 -23.06 0.01
CA ALA A 22 0.57 -22.80 -1.14
C ALA A 22 -0.24 -21.50 -1.03
N TYR A 23 -0.24 -20.86 0.15
CA TYR A 23 -0.99 -19.66 0.43
C TYR A 23 -0.10 -18.46 0.74
N LYS A 24 -0.66 -17.29 0.50
CA LYS A 24 -0.08 -15.99 0.82
C LYS A 24 -1.10 -15.21 1.64
N VAL A 25 -0.65 -14.58 2.70
CA VAL A 25 -1.51 -13.85 3.64
C VAL A 25 -1.36 -12.36 3.38
N PHE A 26 -2.46 -11.71 3.03
CA PHE A 26 -2.60 -10.26 2.99
C PHE A 26 -3.20 -9.77 4.30
N PHE A 27 -2.78 -8.62 4.80
CA PHE A 27 -3.25 -8.09 6.08
C PHE A 27 -3.55 -6.60 6.01
N PHE A 28 -4.58 -6.17 6.75
CA PHE A 28 -5.01 -4.78 6.84
C PHE A 28 -5.29 -4.41 8.30
N TYR A 29 -4.98 -3.17 8.67
CA TYR A 29 -5.26 -2.64 10.02
C TYR A 29 -6.51 -1.76 10.05
N LYS A 30 -6.98 -1.30 8.89
CA LYS A 30 -8.19 -0.48 8.79
C LYS A 30 -9.31 -1.30 8.18
N LYS A 31 -10.45 -1.33 8.88
CA LYS A 31 -11.64 -2.09 8.45
C LYS A 31 -12.14 -1.71 7.05
N HIS A 32 -12.14 -0.42 6.72
CA HIS A 32 -12.62 0.03 5.40
C HIS A 32 -11.71 -0.44 4.24
N GLU A 33 -10.38 -0.45 4.44
CA GLU A 33 -9.45 -0.99 3.45
C GLU A 33 -9.68 -2.51 3.27
N ALA A 34 -9.86 -3.24 4.38
CA ALA A 34 -10.14 -4.67 4.37
C ALA A 34 -11.45 -5.01 3.64
N GLU A 35 -12.54 -4.27 3.91
CA GLU A 35 -13.84 -4.48 3.26
C GLU A 35 -13.80 -4.15 1.76
N HIS A 36 -13.07 -3.11 1.37
CA HIS A 36 -12.86 -2.80 -0.04
C HIS A 36 -12.12 -3.93 -0.76
N PHE A 37 -11.02 -4.43 -0.16
CA PHE A 37 -10.28 -5.55 -0.72
C PHE A 37 -11.13 -6.82 -0.82
N LYS A 38 -11.90 -7.14 0.22
CA LYS A 38 -12.87 -8.26 0.22
C LYS A 38 -13.88 -8.13 -0.92
N THR A 39 -14.41 -6.94 -1.15
CA THR A 39 -15.35 -6.67 -2.25
C THR A 39 -14.71 -6.92 -3.62
N LEU A 40 -13.45 -6.50 -3.80
CA LEU A 40 -12.71 -6.77 -5.04
C LEU A 40 -12.49 -8.28 -5.26
N LEU A 41 -12.11 -9.01 -4.22
CA LEU A 41 -11.92 -10.47 -4.30
C LEU A 41 -13.22 -11.18 -4.69
N LEU A 42 -14.34 -10.80 -4.08
CA LEU A 42 -15.66 -11.36 -4.40
C LEU A 42 -16.07 -11.04 -5.84
N LYS A 43 -15.86 -9.80 -6.29
CA LYS A 43 -16.18 -9.36 -7.66
C LYS A 43 -15.40 -10.16 -8.71
N GLU A 44 -14.14 -10.45 -8.43
CA GLU A 44 -13.26 -11.20 -9.32
C GLU A 44 -13.37 -12.74 -9.17
N ASN A 45 -14.33 -13.21 -8.35
CA ASN A 45 -14.56 -14.63 -8.03
C ASN A 45 -13.30 -15.35 -7.51
N ILE A 46 -12.48 -14.65 -6.73
CA ILE A 46 -11.26 -15.21 -6.15
C ILE A 46 -11.59 -15.85 -4.81
N HIS A 47 -11.16 -17.11 -4.62
CA HIS A 47 -11.33 -17.80 -3.35
C HIS A 47 -10.33 -17.30 -2.31
N PHE A 48 -10.81 -17.03 -1.09
CA PHE A 48 -10.00 -16.55 0.01
C PHE A 48 -10.47 -17.10 1.36
N GLU A 49 -9.52 -17.23 2.28
CA GLU A 49 -9.76 -17.46 3.70
C GLU A 49 -9.72 -16.12 4.43
N TYR A 50 -10.65 -15.86 5.33
CA TYR A 50 -10.71 -14.61 6.08
C TYR A 50 -10.68 -14.88 7.58
N ALA A 51 -9.90 -14.10 8.31
CA ALA A 51 -9.84 -14.11 9.76
C ALA A 51 -9.57 -12.70 10.30
N ASP A 52 -10.17 -12.38 11.44
CA ASP A 52 -9.90 -11.19 12.22
C ASP A 52 -9.27 -11.59 13.56
N GLU A 53 -8.15 -10.96 13.90
CA GLU A 53 -7.43 -11.23 15.15
C GLU A 53 -7.22 -9.92 15.93
N PRO A 54 -7.37 -9.95 17.27
CA PRO A 54 -6.98 -8.80 18.09
C PRO A 54 -5.45 -8.70 18.15
N ASN A 55 -4.89 -7.53 17.84
CA ASN A 55 -3.48 -7.22 17.96
C ASN A 55 -3.25 -6.07 18.96
N LYS A 56 -2.02 -5.91 19.47
CA LYS A 56 -1.62 -4.84 20.41
C LYS A 56 -1.97 -3.43 19.94
N ARG A 57 -2.11 -3.24 18.62
CA ARG A 57 -2.40 -1.95 17.96
C ARG A 57 -3.86 -1.82 17.46
N GLY A 58 -4.71 -2.80 17.75
CA GLY A 58 -6.09 -2.89 17.23
C GLY A 58 -6.35 -4.20 16.49
N GLU A 59 -7.53 -4.32 15.88
CA GLU A 59 -7.89 -5.49 15.05
C GLU A 59 -7.03 -5.55 13.78
N ILE A 60 -6.58 -6.76 13.42
CA ILE A 60 -5.94 -7.05 12.14
C ILE A 60 -6.84 -7.96 11.32
N PHE A 61 -7.06 -7.58 10.06
CA PHE A 61 -7.86 -8.32 9.10
C PHE A 61 -6.94 -9.10 8.17
N LEU A 62 -7.08 -10.43 8.15
CA LEU A 62 -6.20 -11.35 7.45
C LEU A 62 -6.95 -12.03 6.29
N PHE A 63 -6.29 -12.13 5.15
CA PHE A 63 -6.80 -12.79 3.94
C PHE A 63 -5.79 -13.82 3.43
N GLY A 64 -6.12 -15.11 3.54
CA GLY A 64 -5.36 -16.22 2.98
C GLY A 64 -5.75 -16.48 1.53
N ILE A 65 -4.79 -16.33 0.61
CA ILE A 65 -5.00 -16.40 -0.84
C ILE A 65 -4.08 -17.46 -1.43
N ARG A 66 -4.58 -18.27 -2.37
CA ARG A 66 -3.75 -19.25 -3.07
C ARG A 66 -2.71 -18.56 -3.93
N LYS A 67 -1.49 -19.10 -3.95
CA LYS A 67 -0.38 -18.53 -4.75
C LYS A 67 -0.63 -18.54 -6.26
N THR A 68 -1.51 -19.40 -6.74
CA THR A 68 -1.96 -19.43 -8.14
C THR A 68 -2.58 -18.10 -8.57
N ASP A 69 -3.32 -17.44 -7.67
CA ASP A 69 -4.02 -16.20 -7.94
C ASP A 69 -3.25 -14.96 -7.46
N ASN A 70 -2.04 -15.15 -6.90
CA ASN A 70 -1.29 -14.11 -6.21
C ASN A 70 -1.00 -12.90 -7.10
N GLN A 71 -0.68 -13.08 -8.38
CA GLN A 71 -0.40 -11.94 -9.26
C GLN A 71 -1.62 -11.02 -9.40
N LYS A 72 -2.78 -11.60 -9.70
CA LYS A 72 -4.05 -10.86 -9.82
C LYS A 72 -4.44 -10.21 -8.49
N VAL A 73 -4.31 -10.94 -7.39
CA VAL A 73 -4.66 -10.41 -6.06
C VAL A 73 -3.70 -9.32 -5.61
N LEU A 74 -2.43 -9.39 -5.99
CA LEU A 74 -1.46 -8.35 -5.71
C LEU A 74 -1.85 -7.02 -6.39
N GLU A 75 -2.35 -7.07 -7.62
CA GLU A 75 -2.88 -5.90 -8.33
C GLU A 75 -4.10 -5.30 -7.61
N LEU A 76 -5.07 -6.14 -7.21
CA LEU A 76 -6.25 -5.69 -6.42
C LEU A 76 -5.86 -5.08 -5.07
N ASN A 77 -4.81 -5.64 -4.46
CA ASN A 77 -4.25 -5.13 -3.22
C ASN A 77 -3.61 -3.74 -3.42
N TYR A 78 -2.82 -3.56 -4.48
CA TYR A 78 -2.27 -2.25 -4.83
C TYR A 78 -3.35 -1.23 -5.18
N GLN A 79 -4.42 -1.65 -5.85
CA GLN A 79 -5.58 -0.80 -6.10
C GLN A 79 -6.23 -0.35 -4.79
N THR A 80 -6.44 -1.26 -3.85
CA THR A 80 -6.98 -0.92 -2.52
C THR A 80 -6.07 0.05 -1.79
N ILE A 81 -4.75 -0.20 -1.74
CA ILE A 81 -3.80 0.70 -1.09
C ILE A 81 -3.81 2.08 -1.75
N GLY A 82 -3.88 2.13 -3.08
CA GLY A 82 -3.92 3.37 -3.86
C GLY A 82 -5.16 4.21 -3.55
N GLU A 83 -6.33 3.58 -3.45
CA GLU A 83 -7.61 4.24 -3.18
C GLU A 83 -7.61 4.95 -1.82
N PHE A 84 -7.03 4.33 -0.79
CA PHE A 84 -7.01 4.86 0.58
C PHE A 84 -5.69 5.56 0.95
N ARG A 85 -4.77 5.73 -0.01
CA ARG A 85 -3.49 6.39 0.25
C ARG A 85 -3.71 7.87 0.54
N SER A 86 -3.13 8.36 1.64
CA SER A 86 -3.08 9.79 1.88
C SER A 86 -2.24 10.50 0.83
N ARG A 87 -2.67 11.71 0.44
CA ARG A 87 -1.87 12.59 -0.42
C ARG A 87 -0.52 12.84 0.23
N PHE A 88 0.58 12.70 -0.53
CA PHE A 88 1.95 12.87 -0.03
C PHE A 88 2.14 14.23 0.66
N ILE A 89 1.55 15.29 0.10
CA ILE A 89 1.41 16.59 0.75
C ILE A 89 -0.08 16.84 0.90
N ALA A 90 -0.61 16.76 2.12
CA ALA A 90 -2.05 16.91 2.36
C ALA A 90 -2.56 18.32 2.06
N GLN A 91 -1.70 19.34 2.27
CA GLN A 91 -2.04 20.74 2.14
C GLN A 91 -1.89 21.24 0.69
N PRO A 92 -2.96 21.72 0.02
CA PRO A 92 -2.88 22.15 -1.38
C PRO A 92 -1.86 23.27 -1.62
N TRP A 93 -1.74 24.24 -0.69
CA TRP A 93 -0.79 25.34 -0.82
C TRP A 93 0.66 24.83 -0.81
N ALA A 94 0.98 23.85 0.04
CA ALA A 94 2.32 23.28 0.12
C ALA A 94 2.68 22.49 -1.14
N GLN A 95 1.69 21.86 -1.81
CA GLN A 95 1.90 21.22 -3.11
C GLN A 95 2.38 22.24 -4.15
N TYR A 96 1.69 23.39 -4.26
CA TYR A 96 2.05 24.44 -5.22
C TYR A 96 3.40 25.08 -4.90
N VAL A 97 3.73 25.29 -3.62
CA VAL A 97 5.04 25.83 -3.23
C VAL A 97 6.19 24.95 -3.74
N VAL A 98 6.09 23.62 -3.56
CA VAL A 98 7.12 22.68 -4.03
C VAL A 98 7.22 22.67 -5.55
N ILE A 99 6.09 22.71 -6.26
CA ILE A 99 6.07 22.76 -7.72
C ILE A 99 6.73 24.05 -8.23
N ILE A 100 6.34 25.20 -7.68
CA ILE A 100 6.89 26.52 -8.06
C ILE A 100 8.39 26.58 -7.78
N LEU A 101 8.83 26.13 -6.60
CA LEU A 101 10.25 26.10 -6.24
C LEU A 101 11.06 25.23 -7.23
N SER A 102 10.51 24.07 -7.61
CA SER A 102 11.14 23.17 -8.59
C SER A 102 11.29 23.85 -9.95
N PHE A 103 10.24 24.53 -10.43
CA PHE A 103 10.30 25.30 -11.67
C PHE A 103 11.31 26.46 -11.59
N LEU A 104 11.36 27.18 -10.47
CA LEU A 104 12.32 28.26 -10.27
C LEU A 104 13.76 27.76 -10.34
N ILE A 105 14.07 26.63 -9.72
CA ILE A 105 15.42 26.03 -9.78
C ILE A 105 15.79 25.71 -11.23
N VAL A 106 14.88 25.12 -12.00
CA VAL A 106 15.11 24.80 -13.42
C VAL A 106 15.31 26.08 -14.24
N ILE A 107 14.48 27.11 -14.04
CA ILE A 107 14.62 28.40 -14.72
C ILE A 107 15.95 29.06 -14.39
N PHE A 108 16.33 29.10 -13.11
CA PHE A 108 17.63 29.65 -12.69
C PHE A 108 18.80 28.87 -13.28
N ALA A 109 18.72 27.54 -13.34
CA ALA A 109 19.75 26.71 -13.97
C ALA A 109 19.91 27.04 -15.46
N VAL A 110 18.80 27.20 -16.19
CA VAL A 110 18.81 27.56 -17.61
C VAL A 110 19.37 28.97 -17.81
N ILE A 111 18.92 29.97 -17.05
CA ILE A 111 19.44 31.34 -17.14
C ILE A 111 20.93 31.38 -16.83
N SER A 112 21.36 30.69 -15.76
CA SER A 112 22.76 30.58 -15.37
C SER A 112 23.61 29.97 -16.49
N PHE A 113 23.13 28.89 -17.11
CA PHE A 113 23.80 28.25 -18.24
C PHE A 113 24.03 29.21 -19.40
N TYR A 114 23.02 30.01 -19.78
CA TYR A 114 23.17 30.97 -20.88
C TYR A 114 24.01 32.20 -20.51
N LYS A 115 23.98 32.65 -19.26
CA LYS A 115 24.79 33.80 -18.80
C LYS A 115 26.26 33.49 -18.58
N ASN A 116 26.58 32.23 -18.29
CA ASN A 116 27.94 31.78 -17.99
C ASN A 116 28.58 31.03 -19.18
N LYS A 117 27.98 31.17 -20.36
CA LYS A 117 28.48 30.70 -21.65
C LYS A 117 29.16 31.86 -22.36
#